data_AF-A0A0C9WVH1-F1
#
_entry.id   AF-A0A0C9WVH1-F1
#
_cell.length_a   1.000
_cell.length_b   1.000
_cell.length_c   1.000
_cell.angle_alpha   90.00
_cell.angle_beta   90.00
_cell.angle_gamma   90.00
#
_symmetry.space_group_name_H-M   'P 1'
#
loop_
_entity.id
_entity.type
_entity.pdbx_description
1 polymer ?
#
loop_
_entity_poly.entity_id
_entity_poly.type
_entity_poly.pdbx_seq_one_letter_code
_entity_poly.pdbx_strand_id
1 'polypeptide(L)'
;MTPIFSLFSRLLFEVAIGARDVSTINKFGGIVLGIAAIDDILLGSKYFIMESCGMAWITHVGGFALSKVLAQDKKYFDKPANAPTRVVQVLVKDGDDARNLVSAVWGQFCVVGTMLGVGLVWALVRGWQSTLVGFAVAPVFAVTMMAQTRLVSRCEIRNKGPREEVPKVYCEIISNIRGISCIAFEGVFRSQFDAATDKTLITGVMGAFVEGCTYPHLPR
;
A
#
# COMPACT_ATOMS: atom_id res chain seq x y z
N MET A 1 -9.30 -1.83 17.42
CA MET A 1 -8.53 -1.53 18.65
C MET A 1 -8.61 -2.76 19.55
N THR A 2 -7.47 -3.42 19.79
CA THR A 2 -7.46 -4.69 20.51
C THR A 2 -7.79 -4.48 21.99
N PRO A 3 -8.56 -5.38 22.62
CA PRO A 3 -8.87 -5.32 24.07
C PRO A 3 -7.60 -5.31 24.96
N ILE A 4 -6.47 -5.71 24.38
CA ILE A 4 -5.13 -5.70 24.98
C ILE A 4 -4.69 -4.27 25.35
N PHE A 5 -4.96 -3.27 24.51
CA PHE A 5 -4.56 -1.88 24.79
C PHE A 5 -5.38 -1.27 25.95
N SER A 6 -6.65 -1.67 26.09
CA SER A 6 -7.48 -1.24 27.22
C SER A 6 -7.02 -1.84 28.54
N LEU A 7 -6.55 -3.10 28.55
CA LEU A 7 -5.98 -3.75 29.73
C LEU A 7 -4.63 -3.13 30.12
N PHE A 8 -3.78 -2.84 29.13
CA PHE A 8 -2.49 -2.20 29.34
C PHE A 8 -2.63 -0.77 29.88
N SER A 9 -3.55 0.04 29.33
CA SER A 9 -3.84 1.39 29.82
C SER A 9 -4.35 1.39 31.26
N ARG A 10 -5.18 0.40 31.64
CA ARG A 10 -5.63 0.22 33.04
C ARG A 10 -4.48 -0.15 33.97
N LEU A 11 -3.58 -1.03 33.53
CA LEU A 11 -2.38 -1.40 34.29
C LEU A 11 -1.47 -0.21 34.57
N LEU A 12 -1.21 0.64 33.56
CA LEU A 12 -0.41 1.85 33.75
C LEU A 12 -1.08 2.85 34.69
N PHE A 13 -2.41 2.99 34.61
CA PHE A 13 -3.18 3.86 35.51
C PHE A 13 -3.12 3.37 36.96
N GLU A 14 -3.22 2.05 37.17
CA GLU A 14 -3.19 1.45 38.51
C GLU A 14 -1.77 1.44 39.13
N VAL A 15 -0.73 1.34 38.31
CA VAL A 15 0.67 1.50 38.73
C VAL A 15 1.00 2.97 39.02
N ALA A 16 0.43 3.92 38.27
CA ALA A 16 0.68 5.36 38.44
C ALA A 16 0.03 5.97 39.70
N ILE A 17 -1.06 5.39 40.22
CA ILE A 17 -1.80 5.93 41.38
C ILE A 17 -1.23 5.45 42.73
N GLY A 18 -0.19 4.62 42.71
CA GLY A 18 0.46 4.11 43.92
C GLY A 18 -0.27 2.87 44.45
N ALA A 19 0.42 1.73 44.35
CA ALA A 19 -0.10 0.40 44.65
C ALA A 19 -0.68 0.31 46.07
N ARG A 20 -2.01 0.25 46.19
CA ARG A 20 -2.69 -0.23 47.40
C ARG A 20 -2.88 -1.74 47.40
N ASP A 21 -2.89 -2.41 46.24
CA ASP A 21 -3.02 -3.87 46.13
C ASP A 21 -2.08 -4.48 45.07
N VAL A 22 -0.90 -4.91 45.52
CA VAL A 22 0.15 -5.55 44.69
C VAL A 22 -0.34 -6.87 44.06
N SER A 23 -1.29 -7.55 44.69
CA SER A 23 -1.87 -8.82 44.19
C SER A 23 -2.71 -8.63 42.93
N THR A 24 -3.47 -7.53 42.85
CA THR A 24 -4.34 -7.21 41.71
C THR A 24 -3.50 -6.84 40.49
N ILE A 25 -2.44 -6.05 40.69
CA ILE A 25 -1.48 -5.67 39.64
C ILE A 25 -0.77 -6.90 39.07
N ASN A 26 -0.31 -7.83 39.92
CA ASN A 26 0.39 -9.03 39.46
C ASN A 26 -0.53 -9.99 38.69
N LYS A 27 -1.81 -10.11 39.09
CA LYS A 27 -2.82 -10.90 38.36
C LYS A 27 -3.11 -10.33 36.98
N PHE A 28 -3.33 -9.02 36.86
CA PHE A 28 -3.57 -8.38 35.56
C PHE A 28 -2.31 -8.38 34.68
N GLY A 29 -1.13 -8.16 35.28
CA GLY A 29 0.16 -8.28 34.58
C GLY A 29 0.38 -9.69 34.00
N GLY A 30 0.08 -10.73 34.79
CA GLY A 30 0.15 -12.12 34.33
C GLY A 30 -0.80 -12.43 33.17
N ILE A 31 -2.03 -11.91 33.19
CA ILE A 31 -3.00 -12.09 32.10
C ILE A 31 -2.51 -11.41 30.82
N VAL A 32 -1.98 -10.20 30.91
CA VAL A 32 -1.46 -9.47 29.73
C VAL A 32 -0.25 -10.18 29.14
N LEU A 33 0.69 -10.64 29.97
CA LEU A 33 1.85 -11.40 29.52
C LEU A 33 1.44 -12.74 28.88
N GLY A 34 0.44 -13.42 29.44
CA GLY A 34 -0.10 -14.65 28.87
C GLY A 34 -0.72 -14.43 27.49
N ILE A 35 -1.54 -13.38 27.33
CA ILE A 35 -2.13 -13.04 26.04
C ILE A 35 -1.06 -12.64 25.03
N ALA A 36 -0.04 -11.86 25.44
CA ALA A 36 1.05 -11.48 24.57
C ALA A 36 1.87 -12.69 24.08
N ALA A 37 2.16 -13.64 24.98
CA ALA A 37 2.86 -14.87 24.60
C ALA A 37 2.03 -15.73 23.63
N ILE A 38 0.72 -15.83 23.86
CA ILE A 38 -0.19 -16.56 22.97
C ILE A 38 -0.28 -15.88 21.60
N ASP A 39 -0.39 -14.56 21.55
CA ASP A 39 -0.45 -13.80 20.30
C ASP A 39 0.83 -13.96 19.48
N ASP A 40 2.00 -13.91 20.13
CA ASP A 40 3.30 -14.10 19.48
C ASP A 40 3.44 -15.53 18.91
N ILE A 41 3.04 -16.55 19.67
CA ILE A 41 3.00 -17.94 19.20
C ILE A 41 2.06 -18.10 18.00
N LEU A 42 0.88 -17.49 18.03
CA LEU A 42 -0.10 -17.55 16.95
C LEU A 42 0.40 -16.83 15.69
N LEU A 43 1.02 -15.66 15.85
CA LEU A 43 1.63 -14.92 14.75
C LEU A 43 2.77 -15.73 14.13
N GLY A 44 3.68 -16.27 14.93
CA GLY A 44 4.76 -17.14 14.49
C GLY A 44 4.24 -18.36 13.73
N SER A 45 3.24 -19.05 14.28
CA SER A 45 2.59 -20.20 13.63
C SER A 45 1.95 -19.83 12.30
N LYS A 46 1.25 -18.69 12.23
CA LYS A 46 0.64 -18.16 11.01
C LYS A 46 1.70 -17.92 9.93
N TYR A 47 2.80 -17.24 10.26
CA TYR A 47 3.86 -16.98 9.30
C TYR A 47 4.51 -18.26 8.81
N PHE A 48 4.74 -19.23 9.71
CA PHE A 48 5.32 -20.52 9.35
C PHE A 48 4.44 -21.33 8.38
N ILE A 49 3.14 -21.44 8.67
CA ILE A 49 2.19 -22.16 7.81
C ILE A 49 2.09 -21.48 6.44
N MET A 50 1.98 -20.15 6.42
CA MET A 50 1.83 -19.39 5.20
C MET A 50 3.08 -19.48 4.30
N GLU A 51 4.26 -19.43 4.90
CA GLU A 51 5.50 -19.58 4.16
C GLU A 51 5.65 -21.00 3.61
N SER A 52 5.29 -22.01 4.41
CA SER A 52 5.29 -23.41 3.97
C SER A 52 4.33 -23.65 2.80
N CYS A 53 3.10 -23.11 2.87
CA CYS A 53 2.13 -23.17 1.78
C CYS A 53 2.64 -22.42 0.54
N GLY A 54 3.31 -21.27 0.73
CA GLY A 54 3.97 -20.54 -0.35
C GLY A 54 5.04 -21.36 -1.06
N MET A 55 5.92 -22.04 -0.30
CA MET A 55 6.98 -22.90 -0.84
C MET A 55 6.38 -24.05 -1.66
N ALA A 56 5.35 -24.70 -1.14
CA ALA A 56 4.67 -25.79 -1.83
C ALA A 56 4.01 -25.32 -3.14
N TRP A 57 3.33 -24.17 -3.10
CA TRP A 57 2.66 -23.61 -4.27
C TRP A 57 3.64 -23.22 -5.37
N ILE A 58 4.74 -22.52 -5.06
CA ILE A 58 5.71 -22.11 -6.09
C ILE A 58 6.42 -23.32 -6.70
N THR A 59 6.68 -24.36 -5.91
CA THR A 59 7.30 -25.59 -6.42
C THR A 59 6.36 -26.29 -7.40
N HIS A 60 5.08 -26.35 -7.09
CA HIS A 60 4.06 -26.92 -7.97
C HIS A 60 3.88 -26.11 -9.26
N VAL A 61 3.75 -24.77 -9.15
CA VAL A 61 3.64 -23.87 -10.30
C VAL A 61 4.90 -23.91 -11.16
N GLY A 62 6.09 -23.91 -10.55
CA GLY A 62 7.37 -24.02 -11.23
C GLY A 62 7.49 -25.32 -12.03
N GLY A 63 7.07 -26.46 -11.45
CA GLY A 63 7.03 -27.74 -12.15
C GLY A 63 6.07 -27.74 -13.34
N PHE A 64 4.87 -27.17 -13.18
CA PHE A 64 3.89 -27.03 -14.27
C PHE A 64 4.41 -26.13 -15.40
N ALA A 65 4.99 -24.98 -15.06
CA ALA A 65 5.56 -24.04 -16.01
C ALA A 65 6.74 -24.66 -16.77
N LEU A 66 7.62 -25.39 -16.09
CA LEU A 66 8.72 -26.12 -16.72
C LEU A 66 8.19 -27.15 -17.72
N SER A 67 7.19 -27.96 -17.35
CA SER A 67 6.54 -28.91 -18.28
C SER A 67 5.99 -28.22 -19.53
N LYS A 68 5.38 -27.04 -19.38
CA LYS A 68 4.87 -26.24 -20.50
C LYS A 68 5.97 -25.65 -21.39
N VAL A 69 7.10 -25.24 -20.81
CA VAL A 69 8.26 -24.75 -21.55
C VAL A 69 8.91 -25.88 -22.36
N LEU A 70 9.03 -27.09 -21.79
CA LEU A 70 9.55 -28.25 -22.52
C LEU A 70 8.64 -28.69 -23.69
N ALA A 71 7.34 -28.41 -23.62
CA ALA A 71 6.39 -28.72 -24.69
C ALA A 71 6.39 -27.69 -25.84
N GLN A 72 7.23 -26.65 -25.81
CA GLN A 72 7.31 -25.65 -26.87
C GLN A 72 8.27 -26.04 -28.01
N ASP A 73 7.89 -25.67 -29.23
CA ASP A 73 8.70 -25.90 -30.43
C ASP A 73 9.99 -25.08 -30.44
N LYS A 74 11.01 -25.55 -31.17
CA LYS A 74 12.29 -24.83 -31.35
C LYS A 74 12.11 -23.37 -31.82
N LYS A 75 11.13 -23.13 -32.70
CA LYS A 75 10.78 -21.79 -33.21
C LYS A 75 10.38 -20.79 -32.11
N TYR A 76 9.90 -21.28 -30.97
CA TYR A 76 9.58 -20.45 -29.81
C TYR A 76 10.84 -19.81 -29.21
N PHE A 77 11.96 -20.55 -29.17
CA PHE A 77 13.23 -20.12 -28.59
C PHE A 77 14.09 -19.28 -29.54
N ASP A 78 13.78 -19.28 -30.84
CA ASP A 78 14.46 -18.42 -31.82
C ASP A 78 14.12 -16.92 -31.63
N LYS A 79 13.06 -16.59 -30.89
CA LYS A 79 12.71 -15.20 -30.57
C LYS A 79 13.66 -14.66 -29.48
N PRO A 80 14.24 -13.44 -29.65
CA PRO A 80 15.14 -12.85 -28.64
C PRO A 80 14.46 -12.59 -27.29
N ALA A 81 13.13 -12.44 -27.28
CA ALA A 81 12.34 -12.32 -26.04
C ALA A 81 12.27 -13.63 -25.23
N ASN A 82 12.46 -14.78 -25.88
CA ASN A 82 12.31 -16.11 -25.31
C ASN A 82 13.67 -16.83 -25.18
N ALA A 83 14.76 -16.06 -25.10
CA ALA A 83 16.07 -16.61 -24.87
C ALA A 83 16.06 -17.50 -23.61
N PRO A 84 16.75 -18.65 -23.60
CA PRO A 84 16.71 -19.60 -22.47
C PRO A 84 17.07 -18.95 -21.14
N THR A 85 18.04 -18.04 -21.14
CA THR A 85 18.46 -17.26 -19.96
C THR A 85 17.35 -16.37 -19.43
N ARG A 86 16.58 -15.74 -20.32
CA ARG A 86 15.44 -14.90 -19.95
C ARG A 86 14.27 -15.74 -19.43
N VAL A 87 14.01 -16.90 -20.03
CA VAL A 87 12.96 -17.81 -19.55
C VAL A 87 13.28 -18.32 -18.13
N VAL A 88 14.53 -18.71 -17.87
CA VAL A 88 14.97 -19.10 -16.52
C VAL A 88 14.87 -17.94 -15.55
N GLN A 89 15.30 -16.74 -15.95
CA GLN A 89 15.22 -15.55 -15.10
C GLN A 89 13.76 -15.21 -14.74
N VAL A 90 12.84 -15.25 -15.70
CA VAL A 90 11.41 -15.00 -15.45
C VAL A 90 10.83 -16.09 -14.54
N LEU A 91 11.13 -17.36 -14.81
CA LEU A 91 10.56 -18.47 -14.05
C LEU A 91 11.03 -18.46 -12.58
N VAL A 92 12.31 -18.16 -12.34
CA VAL A 92 12.90 -18.19 -11.00
C VAL A 92 12.66 -16.86 -10.27
N LYS A 93 13.04 -15.73 -10.87
CA LYS A 93 13.00 -14.42 -10.21
C LYS A 93 11.57 -13.88 -10.14
N ASP A 94 10.89 -13.79 -11.29
CA ASP A 94 9.52 -13.24 -11.31
C ASP A 94 8.54 -14.22 -10.64
N GLY A 95 8.83 -15.52 -10.66
CA GLY A 95 8.08 -16.54 -9.92
C GLY A 95 8.19 -16.39 -8.40
N ASP A 96 9.40 -16.17 -7.88
CA ASP A 96 9.60 -15.95 -6.44
C ASP A 96 9.02 -14.61 -5.96
N ASP A 97 9.19 -13.55 -6.75
CA ASP A 97 8.55 -12.25 -6.49
C ASP A 97 7.01 -12.37 -6.51
N ALA A 98 6.44 -13.10 -7.49
CA ALA A 98 5.00 -13.34 -7.54
C ALA A 98 4.50 -14.14 -6.34
N ARG A 99 5.25 -15.15 -5.88
CA ARG A 99 4.92 -15.90 -4.68
C ARG A 99 4.95 -15.03 -3.44
N ASN A 100 6.00 -14.24 -3.24
CA ASN A 100 6.09 -13.38 -2.07
C ASN A 100 4.93 -12.38 -2.02
N LEU A 101 4.54 -11.84 -3.18
CA LEU A 101 3.35 -10.99 -3.30
C LEU A 101 2.07 -11.76 -2.99
N VAL A 102 1.86 -12.94 -3.59
CA VAL A 102 0.65 -13.74 -3.38
C VAL A 102 0.53 -14.20 -1.93
N SER A 103 1.61 -14.70 -1.32
CA SER A 103 1.60 -15.16 0.07
C SER A 103 1.31 -14.02 1.04
N ALA A 104 1.95 -12.86 0.87
CA ALA A 104 1.71 -11.68 1.69
C ALA A 104 0.27 -11.17 1.55
N VAL A 105 -0.24 -11.11 0.32
CA VAL A 105 -1.60 -10.64 0.03
C VAL A 105 -2.64 -11.60 0.61
N TRP A 106 -2.50 -12.91 0.39
CA TRP A 106 -3.44 -13.91 0.93
C TRP A 106 -3.45 -13.94 2.45
N GLY A 107 -2.26 -13.84 3.06
CA GLY A 107 -2.12 -13.72 4.51
C GLY A 107 -2.86 -12.55 5.08
N GLN A 108 -2.67 -11.38 4.47
CA GLN A 108 -3.32 -10.16 4.90
C GLN A 108 -4.84 -10.25 4.73
N PHE A 109 -5.32 -10.82 3.62
CA PHE A 109 -6.76 -11.02 3.41
C PHE A 109 -7.38 -11.95 4.45
N CYS A 110 -6.73 -13.08 4.78
CA CYS A 110 -7.22 -14.00 5.80
C CYS A 110 -7.28 -13.35 7.19
N VAL A 111 -6.25 -12.58 7.57
CA VAL A 111 -6.21 -11.87 8.86
C VAL A 111 -7.32 -10.83 8.93
N VAL A 112 -7.42 -9.96 7.91
CA VAL A 112 -8.44 -8.91 7.87
C VAL A 112 -9.84 -9.51 7.83
N GLY A 113 -10.06 -10.55 7.03
CA GLY A 113 -11.35 -11.25 6.96
C GLY A 113 -11.76 -11.86 8.30
N THR A 114 -10.82 -12.50 9.00
CA THR A 114 -11.09 -13.09 10.33
C THR A 114 -11.36 -12.00 11.36
N MET A 115 -10.56 -10.94 11.39
CA MET A 115 -10.76 -9.80 12.29
C MET A 115 -12.12 -9.12 12.07
N LEU A 116 -12.49 -8.87 10.81
CA LEU A 116 -13.78 -8.29 10.46
C LEU A 116 -14.92 -9.24 10.83
N GLY A 117 -14.78 -10.53 10.54
CA GLY A 117 -15.79 -11.54 10.88
C GLY A 117 -16.03 -11.64 12.38
N VAL A 118 -14.98 -11.84 13.17
CA VAL A 118 -15.08 -11.92 14.64
C VAL A 118 -15.61 -10.62 15.22
N GLY A 119 -15.14 -9.46 14.73
CA GLY A 119 -15.61 -8.15 15.16
C GLY A 119 -17.10 -7.93 14.85
N LEU A 120 -17.56 -8.36 13.66
CA LEU A 120 -18.95 -8.26 13.24
C LEU A 120 -19.85 -9.15 14.09
N VAL A 121 -19.47 -10.41 14.31
CA VAL A 121 -20.21 -11.34 15.16
C VAL A 121 -20.31 -10.80 16.59
N TRP A 122 -19.20 -10.30 17.14
CA TRP A 122 -19.17 -9.72 18.49
C TRP A 122 -20.07 -8.47 18.61
N ALA A 123 -20.05 -7.59 17.61
CA ALA A 123 -20.88 -6.39 17.58
C ALA A 123 -22.37 -6.72 17.48
N LEU A 124 -22.74 -7.71 16.65
CA LEU A 124 -24.12 -8.17 16.52
C LEU A 124 -24.65 -8.77 17.82
N VAL A 125 -23.83 -9.53 18.56
CA VAL A 125 -24.21 -10.12 19.85
C VAL A 125 -24.42 -9.07 20.93
N ARG A 126 -23.57 -8.04 21.03
CA ARG A 126 -23.66 -7.02 22.08
C ARG A 126 -24.70 -5.93 21.84
N GLY A 127 -25.04 -5.64 20.59
CA GLY A 127 -25.96 -4.54 20.29
C GLY A 127 -26.30 -4.49 18.80
N TRP A 128 -27.22 -5.33 18.36
CA TRP A 128 -27.66 -5.43 16.97
C TRP A 128 -28.16 -4.10 16.38
N GLN A 129 -28.78 -3.24 17.19
CA GLN A 129 -29.30 -1.94 16.74
C GLN A 129 -28.19 -0.95 16.35
N SER A 130 -27.09 -0.87 17.12
CA SER A 130 -25.97 0.03 16.82
C SER A 130 -25.21 -0.41 15.57
N THR A 131 -25.08 -1.71 15.35
CA THR A 131 -24.38 -2.29 14.20
C THR A 131 -25.13 -2.06 12.89
N LEU A 132 -26.46 -2.14 12.90
CA LEU A 132 -27.33 -1.85 11.75
C LEU A 132 -27.23 -0.40 11.28
N VAL A 133 -27.21 0.55 12.22
CA VAL A 133 -27.02 1.98 11.90
C VAL A 133 -25.64 2.22 11.30
N GLY A 134 -24.59 1.60 11.86
CA GLY A 134 -23.24 1.66 11.29
C GLY A 134 -23.17 1.10 9.87
N PHE A 135 -23.85 -0.01 9.61
CA PHE A 135 -23.92 -0.62 8.28
C PHE A 135 -24.67 0.24 7.25
N ALA A 136 -25.64 1.05 7.69
CA ALA A 136 -26.33 1.99 6.81
C ALA A 136 -25.47 3.21 6.44
N VAL A 137 -24.58 3.66 7.34
CA VAL A 137 -23.68 4.78 7.10
C VAL A 137 -22.42 4.37 6.32
N ALA A 138 -21.95 3.13 6.50
CA ALA A 138 -20.78 2.58 5.81
C ALA A 138 -20.79 2.75 4.27
N PRO A 139 -21.87 2.43 3.52
CA PRO A 139 -21.89 2.61 2.07
C PRO A 139 -21.84 4.09 1.68
N VAL A 140 -22.47 4.98 2.45
CA VAL A 140 -22.41 6.43 2.20
C VAL A 140 -20.96 6.91 2.32
N PHE A 141 -20.26 6.49 3.37
CA PHE A 141 -18.85 6.82 3.58
C PHE A 141 -17.93 6.21 2.50
N ALA A 142 -18.20 4.97 2.08
CA ALA A 142 -17.46 4.31 1.02
C ALA A 142 -17.63 5.04 -0.33
N VAL A 143 -18.84 5.48 -0.65
CA VAL A 143 -19.12 6.26 -1.88
C VAL A 143 -18.39 7.60 -1.83
N THR A 144 -18.43 8.32 -0.72
CA THR A 144 -17.69 9.59 -0.57
C THR A 144 -16.18 9.37 -0.71
N MET A 145 -15.63 8.34 -0.07
CA MET A 145 -14.19 8.04 -0.13
C MET A 145 -13.76 7.60 -1.54
N MET A 146 -14.60 6.85 -2.24
CA MET A 146 -14.35 6.46 -3.63
C MET A 146 -14.38 7.67 -4.55
N ALA A 147 -15.38 8.56 -4.40
CA ALA A 147 -15.47 9.79 -5.17
C ALA A 147 -14.25 10.67 -4.96
N GLN A 148 -13.82 10.86 -3.70
CA GLN A 148 -12.62 11.62 -3.34
C GLN A 148 -11.36 11.02 -4.00
N THR A 149 -11.14 9.71 -3.83
CA THR A 149 -9.99 9.01 -4.43
C THR A 149 -9.97 9.14 -5.95
N ARG A 150 -11.14 9.05 -6.60
CA ARG A 150 -11.27 9.21 -8.06
C ARG A 150 -10.95 10.64 -8.49
N LEU A 151 -11.42 11.65 -7.77
CA LEU A 151 -11.15 13.06 -8.06
C LEU A 151 -9.66 13.38 -7.91
N VAL A 152 -9.04 12.95 -6.80
CA VAL A 152 -7.60 13.12 -6.56
C VAL A 152 -6.78 12.42 -7.64
N SER A 153 -7.10 11.16 -7.96
CA SER A 153 -6.40 10.42 -9.02
C SER A 153 -6.53 11.08 -10.40
N ARG A 154 -7.71 11.61 -10.74
CA ARG A 154 -7.91 12.37 -11.99
C ARG A 154 -7.11 13.68 -12.00
N CYS A 155 -7.03 14.36 -10.86
CA CYS A 155 -6.23 15.57 -10.71
C CYS A 155 -4.74 15.26 -10.89
N GLU A 156 -4.25 14.21 -10.24
CA GLU A 156 -2.87 13.73 -10.39
C GLU A 156 -2.52 13.41 -11.85
N ILE A 157 -3.38 12.66 -12.56
CA ILE A 157 -3.16 12.36 -13.98
C ILE A 157 -3.09 13.64 -14.83
N ARG A 158 -3.97 14.62 -14.57
CA ARG A 158 -3.98 15.89 -15.30
C ARG A 158 -2.73 16.74 -15.00
N ASN A 159 -2.21 16.65 -13.79
CA ASN A 159 -1.04 17.42 -13.34
C ASN A 159 0.29 16.79 -13.79
N LYS A 160 0.32 15.47 -14.07
CA LYS A 160 1.54 14.77 -14.53
C LYS A 160 2.11 15.30 -15.84
N GLY A 161 1.26 15.55 -16.84
CA GLY A 161 1.71 16.01 -18.16
C GLY A 161 2.56 17.29 -18.10
N PRO A 162 2.01 18.41 -17.59
CA PRO A 162 2.76 19.67 -17.45
C PRO A 162 3.99 19.55 -16.56
N ARG A 163 3.90 18.77 -15.46
CA ARG A 163 5.02 18.52 -14.55
C ARG A 163 6.18 17.77 -15.21
N GLU A 164 5.91 16.89 -16.16
CA GLU A 164 6.95 16.18 -16.92
C GLU A 164 7.51 17.02 -18.08
N GLU A 165 6.80 18.04 -18.55
CA GLU A 165 7.23 18.90 -19.67
C GLU A 165 8.28 19.92 -19.25
N VAL A 166 8.13 20.56 -18.08
CA VAL A 166 9.12 21.51 -17.52
C VAL A 166 10.55 20.93 -17.44
N PRO A 167 10.79 19.75 -16.83
CA PRO A 167 12.13 19.19 -16.76
C PRO A 167 12.68 18.75 -18.12
N LYS A 168 11.82 18.39 -19.08
CA LYS A 168 12.25 18.08 -20.47
C LYS A 168 12.79 19.33 -21.15
N VAL A 169 12.04 20.43 -21.11
CA VAL A 169 12.46 21.73 -21.66
C VAL A 169 13.75 22.22 -20.97
N TYR A 170 13.84 22.05 -19.65
CA TYR A 170 15.04 22.40 -18.89
C TYR A 170 16.27 21.59 -19.31
N CYS A 171 16.13 20.26 -19.44
CA CYS A 171 17.21 19.40 -19.94
C CYS A 171 17.63 19.77 -21.37
N GLU A 172 16.68 20.06 -22.26
CA GLU A 172 16.97 20.46 -23.63
C GLU A 172 17.79 21.76 -23.70
N ILE A 173 17.45 22.75 -22.87
CA ILE A 173 18.19 24.02 -22.78
C ILE A 173 19.61 23.78 -22.25
N ILE A 174 19.78 22.96 -21.21
CA ILE A 174 21.10 22.66 -20.64
C ILE A 174 21.97 21.90 -21.64
N SER A 175 21.43 20.88 -22.30
CA SER A 175 22.16 20.10 -23.30
C SER A 175 22.64 20.95 -24.47
N ASN A 176 21.89 21.99 -24.85
CA ASN A 176 22.18 22.85 -26.00
C ASN A 176 22.69 24.25 -25.63
N ILE A 177 23.07 24.49 -24.37
CA ILE A 177 23.41 25.84 -23.86
C ILE A 177 24.48 26.56 -24.69
N ARG A 178 25.53 25.83 -25.12
CA ARG A 178 26.60 26.40 -25.95
C ARG A 178 26.09 26.86 -27.32
N GLY A 179 25.19 26.09 -27.93
CA GLY A 179 24.59 26.46 -29.21
C GLY A 179 23.66 27.67 -29.09
N ILE A 180 22.85 27.71 -28.04
CA ILE A 180 21.92 28.82 -27.77
C ILE A 180 22.68 30.13 -27.56
N SER A 181 23.77 30.12 -26.77
CA SER A 181 24.59 31.31 -26.55
C SER A 181 25.36 31.75 -27.80
N CYS A 182 25.77 30.82 -28.68
CA CYS A 182 26.39 31.17 -29.97
C CYS A 182 25.41 31.85 -30.95
N ILE A 183 24.10 31.54 -30.86
CA ILE A 183 23.05 32.07 -31.75
C ILE A 183 22.34 33.28 -31.09
N ALA A 184 22.71 33.64 -29.85
CA ALA A 184 22.08 34.69 -29.04
C ALA A 184 20.56 34.54 -28.90
N PHE A 185 20.05 33.30 -28.84
CA PHE A 185 18.61 32.99 -28.84
C PHE A 185 18.04 32.71 -27.43
N GLU A 186 18.73 33.17 -26.39
CA GLU A 186 18.39 32.89 -24.99
C GLU A 186 16.99 33.38 -24.61
N GLY A 187 16.54 34.51 -25.18
CA GLY A 187 15.23 35.09 -24.90
C GLY A 187 14.04 34.20 -25.29
N VAL A 188 14.13 33.48 -26.41
CA VAL A 188 13.03 32.63 -26.89
C VAL A 188 12.93 31.36 -26.06
N PHE A 189 14.05 30.71 -25.75
CA PHE A 189 14.07 29.56 -24.85
C PHE A 189 13.64 29.91 -23.43
N ARG A 190 13.99 31.10 -22.95
CA ARG A 190 13.50 31.62 -21.66
C ARG A 190 11.99 31.81 -21.66
N SER A 191 11.43 32.39 -22.72
CA SER A 191 9.97 32.54 -22.85
C SER A 191 9.24 31.19 -22.92
N GLN A 192 9.84 30.18 -23.55
CA GLN A 192 9.30 28.82 -23.63
C GLN A 192 9.32 28.13 -22.26
N PHE A 193 10.39 28.32 -21.48
CA PHE A 193 10.49 27.82 -20.11
C PHE A 193 9.49 28.50 -19.17
N ASP A 194 9.36 29.83 -19.25
CA ASP A 194 8.40 30.59 -18.45
C ASP A 194 6.96 30.15 -18.78
N ALA A 195 6.63 29.97 -20.08
CA ALA A 195 5.31 29.48 -20.49
C ALA A 195 5.00 28.05 -20.01
N ALA A 196 5.99 27.14 -20.01
CA ALA A 196 5.82 25.78 -19.49
C ALA A 196 5.65 25.78 -17.95
N THR A 197 6.38 26.66 -17.26
CA THR A 197 6.31 26.82 -15.80
C THR A 197 4.96 27.42 -15.39
N ASP A 198 4.48 28.45 -16.08
CA ASP A 198 3.22 29.13 -15.77
C ASP A 198 2.01 28.20 -15.96
N LYS A 199 2.01 27.40 -17.04
CA LYS A 199 1.01 26.32 -17.23
C LYS A 199 1.00 25.31 -16.09
N THR A 200 2.18 24.94 -15.58
CA THR A 200 2.32 24.01 -14.47
C THR A 200 1.86 24.63 -13.16
N LEU A 201 2.13 25.92 -12.92
CA LEU A 201 1.66 26.66 -11.75
C LEU A 201 0.14 26.75 -11.73
N ILE A 202 -0.50 27.17 -12.82
CA ILE A 202 -1.97 27.29 -12.90
C ILE A 202 -2.64 25.93 -12.67
N THR A 203 -2.13 24.87 -13.31
CA THR A 203 -2.65 23.50 -13.13
C THR A 203 -2.43 22.99 -11.70
N GLY A 204 -1.28 23.33 -11.11
CA GLY A 204 -0.93 23.00 -9.73
C GLY A 204 -1.83 23.69 -8.70
N VAL A 205 -2.10 24.99 -8.85
CA VAL A 205 -3.00 25.74 -7.93
C VAL A 205 -4.42 25.23 -8.01
N MET A 206 -4.93 24.95 -9.21
CA MET A 206 -6.25 24.34 -9.40
C MET A 206 -6.32 22.94 -8.78
N GLY A 207 -5.24 22.16 -8.84
CA GLY A 207 -5.16 20.86 -8.17
C GLY A 207 -5.12 20.97 -6.65
N ALA A 208 -4.32 21.89 -6.12
CA ALA A 208 -4.22 22.16 -4.70
C ALA A 208 -5.55 22.63 -4.09
N PHE A 209 -6.36 23.39 -4.84
CA PHE A 209 -7.70 23.77 -4.42
C PHE A 209 -8.63 22.55 -4.28
N VAL A 210 -8.60 21.62 -5.24
CA VAL A 210 -9.40 20.37 -5.19
C VAL A 210 -8.97 19.48 -4.02
N GLU A 211 -7.66 19.38 -3.76
CA GLU A 211 -7.14 18.67 -2.60
C GLU A 211 -7.51 19.35 -1.28
N GLY A 212 -7.46 20.68 -1.21
CA GLY A 212 -7.86 21.46 -0.04
C GLY A 212 -9.36 21.37 0.29
N CYS A 213 -10.23 21.26 -0.72
CA CYS A 213 -11.65 20.99 -0.50
C CYS A 213 -11.93 19.54 -0.05
N THR A 214 -11.06 18.61 -0.41
CA THR A 214 -11.18 17.17 -0.07
C THR A 214 -10.68 16.90 1.34
N TYR A 215 -9.58 17.54 1.75
CA TYR A 215 -9.04 17.51 3.10
C TYR A 215 -9.24 18.90 3.72
N PRO A 216 -10.38 19.18 4.36
CA PRO A 216 -10.50 20.39 5.15
C PRO A 216 -9.42 20.32 6.24
N HIS A 217 -8.35 21.07 6.04
CA HIS A 217 -7.33 21.31 7.06
C HIS A 217 -8.05 21.86 8.29
N LEU A 218 -8.20 21.03 9.32
CA LEU A 218 -8.35 21.55 10.67
C LEU A 218 -7.04 22.29 10.98
N PRO A 219 -7.07 23.60 11.29
CA PRO A 219 -5.85 24.28 11.70
C PRO A 219 -5.36 23.68 13.03
N ARG A 220 -4.14 23.11 12.97
CA ARG A 220 -3.18 22.74 14.02
C ARG A 220 -3.08 21.27 14.40
#